data_AF-A0A3N5TEY8-F1
#
_entry.id   AF-A0A3N5TEY8-F1
#
_cell.length_a   1.000
_cell.length_b   1.000
_cell.length_c   1.000
_cell.angle_alpha   90.00
_cell.angle_beta   90.00
_cell.angle_gamma   90.00
#
_symmetry.space_group_name_H-M   'P 1'
#
loop_
_entity.id
_entity.type
_entity.pdbx_description
1 polymer ?
#
loop_
_entity_poly.entity_id
_entity_poly.type
_entity_poly.pdbx_seq_one_letter_code
_entity_poly.pdbx_strand_id
1 'polypeptide(L)'
;MRYINSHLPPDARVLGVFLGNRRYYCDRDLIFDGTLEAGIRSAASAEVLATMLREKGFTHVIIQHDLFDKFILSRLSVDRLTLFQAFIINHTKSLFSGDGHILFELNG
;
A
#
# COMPACT_ATOMS: atom_id res chain seq x y z
N MET A 1 -12.60 -2.15 -5.48
CA MET A 1 -12.62 -1.14 -6.57
C MET A 1 -13.77 -0.15 -6.48
N ARG A 2 -15.03 -0.59 -6.32
CA ARG A 2 -16.18 0.34 -6.19
C ARG A 2 -15.95 1.46 -5.16
N TYR A 3 -15.44 1.10 -3.97
CA TYR A 3 -15.11 2.09 -2.94
C TYR A 3 -14.11 3.14 -3.43
N ILE A 4 -13.03 2.71 -4.11
CA ILE A 4 -12.01 3.59 -4.69
C ILE A 4 -12.65 4.57 -5.69
N ASN A 5 -13.43 4.05 -6.64
CA ASN A 5 -14.01 4.87 -7.70
C ASN A 5 -15.03 5.90 -7.17
N SER A 6 -15.72 5.60 -6.06
CA SER A 6 -16.78 6.46 -5.53
C SER A 6 -16.33 7.42 -4.41
N HIS A 7 -15.21 7.15 -3.73
CA HIS A 7 -14.78 7.93 -2.55
C HIS A 7 -13.42 8.61 -2.71
N LEU A 8 -12.53 8.10 -3.57
CA LEU A 8 -11.23 8.74 -3.73
C LEU A 8 -11.34 9.95 -4.67
N PRO A 9 -10.54 11.00 -4.47
CA PRO A 9 -10.52 12.13 -5.37
C PRO A 9 -10.04 11.71 -6.78
N PRO A 10 -10.41 12.41 -7.86
CA PRO A 10 -10.10 12.01 -9.24
C PRO A 10 -8.61 11.88 -9.56
N ASP A 11 -7.76 12.64 -8.87
CA ASP A 11 -6.31 12.65 -8.96
C ASP A 11 -5.63 11.60 -8.06
N ALA A 12 -6.40 10.76 -7.38
CA ALA A 12 -5.84 9.71 -6.55
C ALA A 12 -5.03 8.71 -7.38
N ARG A 13 -3.79 8.49 -6.91
CA ARG A 13 -2.86 7.51 -7.46
C ARG A 13 -2.64 6.40 -6.45
N VAL A 14 -3.12 5.21 -6.80
CA VAL A 14 -3.27 4.08 -5.90
C VAL A 14 -2.22 3.03 -6.24
N LEU A 15 -1.38 2.66 -5.28
CA LEU A 15 -0.48 1.52 -5.39
C LEU A 15 -1.21 0.23 -5.00
N GLY A 16 -1.33 -0.70 -5.95
CA GLY A 16 -1.94 -2.01 -5.76
C GLY A 16 -0.92 -3.08 -5.39
N VAL A 17 -1.07 -3.68 -4.20
CA VAL A 17 -0.13 -4.66 -3.65
C VAL A 17 -0.83 -6.01 -3.49
N PHE A 18 -0.26 -7.05 -4.09
CA PHE A 18 -0.81 -8.41 -4.13
C PHE A 18 -2.26 -8.53 -4.64
N LEU A 19 -2.74 -7.56 -5.43
CA LEU A 19 -4.10 -7.60 -5.97
C LEU A 19 -4.32 -8.72 -7.03
N GLY A 20 -3.27 -9.42 -7.46
CA GLY A 20 -3.38 -10.47 -8.47
C GLY A 20 -3.65 -9.91 -9.87
N ASN A 21 -3.36 -10.70 -10.91
CA ASN A 21 -3.32 -10.23 -12.30
C ASN A 21 -4.71 -10.08 -12.96
N ARG A 22 -5.73 -9.69 -12.19
CA ARG A 22 -7.10 -9.55 -12.66
C ARG A 22 -7.28 -8.12 -13.16
N ARG A 23 -7.89 -7.98 -14.34
CA ARG A 23 -8.25 -6.68 -14.93
C ARG A 23 -9.27 -5.99 -14.02
N TYR A 24 -8.77 -5.27 -13.02
CA TYR A 24 -9.60 -4.44 -12.16
C TYR A 24 -9.96 -3.20 -12.95
N TYR A 25 -11.26 -3.01 -13.20
CA TYR A 25 -11.75 -1.74 -13.68
C TYR A 25 -11.66 -0.71 -12.53
N CYS A 26 -10.81 0.30 -12.71
CA CYS A 26 -10.54 1.35 -11.74
C CYS A 26 -10.61 2.70 -12.46
N ASP A 27 -11.39 3.63 -11.94
CA ASP A 27 -11.49 5.00 -12.48
C ASP A 27 -10.39 5.92 -11.92
N ARG A 28 -9.44 5.35 -11.18
CA ARG A 28 -8.28 6.03 -10.59
C ARG A 28 -7.00 5.40 -11.12
N ASP A 29 -5.90 6.15 -11.09
CA ASP A 29 -4.59 5.66 -11.54
C ASP A 29 -4.11 4.55 -10.59
N LEU A 30 -4.39 3.30 -10.95
CA LEU A 30 -4.07 2.11 -10.17
C LEU A 30 -2.83 1.45 -10.77
N ILE A 31 -1.72 1.53 -10.04
CA ILE A 31 -0.43 1.00 -10.46
C ILE A 31 -0.15 -0.29 -9.70
N PHE A 32 0.24 -1.33 -10.43
CA PHE A 32 0.68 -2.59 -9.84
C PHE A 32 2.18 -2.74 -10.05
N ASP A 33 2.96 -2.51 -9.02
CA ASP A 33 4.40 -2.73 -9.06
C ASP A 33 4.95 -3.18 -7.69
N GLY A 34 6.23 -3.55 -7.68
CA GLY A 34 6.94 -3.97 -6.47
C GLY A 34 7.46 -2.80 -5.62
N THR A 35 7.01 -1.56 -5.81
CA THR A 35 7.59 -0.39 -5.14
C THR A 35 7.50 -0.49 -3.63
N LEU A 36 6.34 -0.91 -3.08
CA LEU A 36 6.19 -1.06 -1.63
C LEU A 36 7.12 -2.16 -1.09
N GLU A 37 7.17 -3.31 -1.75
CA GLU A 37 8.02 -4.43 -1.34
C GLU A 37 9.50 -4.06 -1.37
N ALA A 38 9.95 -3.39 -2.44
CA ALA A 38 11.31 -2.89 -2.56
C ALA A 38 11.61 -1.87 -1.46
N GLY A 39 10.70 -0.91 -1.23
CA GLY A 39 10.82 0.10 -0.18
C GLY A 39 10.92 -0.51 1.21
N ILE A 40 10.08 -1.49 1.56
CA ILE A 40 10.17 -2.19 2.85
C ILE A 40 11.56 -2.79 3.03
N ARG A 41 12.14 -3.39 1.97
CA ARG A 41 13.46 -4.05 2.02
C ARG A 41 14.63 -3.08 2.12
N SER A 42 14.56 -1.92 1.47
CA SER A 42 15.70 -1.00 1.34
C SER A 42 15.63 0.24 2.21
N ALA A 43 14.44 0.66 2.68
CA ALA A 43 14.30 1.90 3.43
C ALA A 43 15.03 1.84 4.77
N ALA A 44 15.64 2.97 5.14
CA ALA A 44 16.30 3.14 6.43
C ALA A 44 15.30 3.33 7.58
N SER A 45 14.11 3.84 7.30
CA SER A 45 13.05 4.08 8.29
C SER A 45 11.66 4.09 7.64
N ALA A 46 10.63 4.10 8.50
CA ALA A 46 9.23 4.26 8.07
C ALA A 46 8.98 5.61 7.38
N GLU A 47 9.61 6.68 7.85
CA GLU A 47 9.54 8.01 7.21
C GLU A 47 10.12 7.95 5.80
N VAL A 48 11.33 7.39 5.63
CA VAL A 48 11.97 7.25 4.32
C VAL A 48 11.10 6.45 3.35
N LEU A 49 10.45 5.39 3.83
CA LEU A 49 9.49 4.62 3.03
C LEU A 49 8.29 5.48 2.60
N ALA A 50 7.72 6.24 3.53
CA ALA A 50 6.59 7.13 3.23
C ALA A 50 6.99 8.24 2.24
N THR A 51 8.11 8.94 2.48
CA THR A 51 8.64 9.96 1.58
C THR A 51 8.85 9.41 0.17
N MET A 52 9.49 8.24 0.04
CA MET A 52 9.71 7.61 -1.27
C MET A 52 8.39 7.34 -2.02
N LEU A 53 7.35 6.86 -1.33
CA LEU A 53 6.04 6.62 -1.96
C LEU A 53 5.38 7.93 -2.40
N ARG A 54 5.44 8.98 -1.56
CA ARG A 54 4.90 10.30 -1.87
C ARG A 54 5.64 10.99 -3.03
N GLU A 55 6.97 10.91 -3.05
CA GLU A 55 7.81 11.46 -4.13
C GLU A 55 7.52 10.78 -5.48
N LYS A 56 7.17 9.49 -5.45
CA LYS A 56 6.66 8.78 -6.63
C LYS A 56 5.23 9.15 -7.01
N GLY A 57 4.59 10.03 -6.25
CA GLY A 57 3.24 10.54 -6.49
C GLY A 57 2.11 9.62 -6.03
N PHE A 58 2.39 8.58 -5.25
CA PHE A 58 1.31 7.76 -4.67
C PHE A 58 0.59 8.54 -3.58
N THR A 59 -0.73 8.41 -3.55
CA THR A 59 -1.57 8.99 -2.49
C THR A 59 -2.24 7.90 -1.65
N HIS A 60 -2.39 6.70 -2.21
CA HIS A 60 -3.04 5.58 -1.54
C HIS A 60 -2.30 4.27 -1.79
N VAL A 61 -2.47 3.32 -0.88
CA VAL A 61 -2.00 1.94 -1.02
C VAL A 61 -3.17 1.01 -0.73
N ILE A 62 -3.45 0.08 -1.64
CA ILE A 62 -4.39 -1.01 -1.40
C ILE A 62 -3.64 -2.34 -1.34
N ILE A 63 -3.86 -3.09 -0.27
CA ILE A 63 -3.18 -4.33 0.02
C ILE A 63 -4.20 -5.45 0.07
N GLN A 64 -3.96 -6.55 -0.66
CA GLN A 64 -4.65 -7.80 -0.40
C GLN A 64 -4.02 -8.47 0.84
N HIS A 65 -4.72 -8.40 1.97
CA HIS A 65 -4.20 -8.76 3.28
C HIS A 65 -3.79 -10.23 3.37
N ASP A 66 -4.59 -11.16 2.83
CA ASP A 66 -4.32 -12.60 2.92
C ASP A 66 -3.01 -13.03 2.23
N LEU A 67 -2.68 -12.40 1.10
CA LEU A 67 -1.42 -12.67 0.40
C LEU A 67 -0.26 -11.91 1.04
N PHE A 68 -0.53 -10.71 1.53
CA PHE A 68 0.45 -9.89 2.20
C PHE A 68 0.93 -10.55 3.50
N ASP A 69 0.05 -11.18 4.27
CA ASP A 69 0.40 -11.92 5.49
C ASP A 69 1.30 -13.11 5.18
N LYS A 70 0.99 -13.87 4.12
CA LYS A 70 1.84 -14.97 3.65
C LYS A 70 3.23 -14.48 3.23
N PHE A 71 3.30 -13.33 2.58
CA PHE A 71 4.56 -12.69 2.22
C PHE A 71 5.35 -12.24 3.45
N ILE A 72 4.70 -11.55 4.39
CA ILE A 72 5.29 -11.11 5.67
C ILE A 72 5.91 -12.29 6.41
N LEU A 73 5.10 -13.33 6.66
CA LEU A 73 5.46 -14.43 7.55
C LEU A 73 6.62 -15.28 7.01
N SER A 74 6.85 -15.26 5.69
CA SER A 74 7.85 -16.12 5.05
C SER A 74 9.11 -15.38 4.56
N ARG A 75 9.11 -14.04 4.45
CA ARG A 75 10.16 -13.31 3.71
C ARG A 75 10.70 -12.04 4.34
N LEU A 76 10.12 -11.55 5.43
CA LEU A 76 10.62 -10.35 6.12
C LEU A 76 11.27 -10.73 7.45
N SER A 77 12.41 -10.10 7.74
CA SER A 77 13.00 -10.15 9.07
C SER A 77 12.16 -9.34 10.05
N VAL A 78 12.35 -9.59 11.35
CA VAL A 78 11.66 -8.86 12.43
C VAL A 78 11.84 -7.34 12.27
N ASP A 79 13.05 -6.87 11.98
CA ASP A 79 13.30 -5.43 11.80
C ASP A 79 12.51 -4.81 10.64
N ARG A 80 12.33 -5.56 9.55
CA ARG A 80 11.57 -5.12 8.38
C ARG A 80 10.07 -5.12 8.65
N LEU A 81 9.60 -6.04 9.48
CA LEU A 81 8.21 -6.04 9.97
C LEU A 81 7.94 -4.85 10.89
N THR A 82 8.85 -4.57 11.82
CA THR A 82 8.75 -3.41 12.70
C THR A 82 8.73 -2.10 11.90
N LEU A 83 9.58 -1.98 10.88
CA LEU A 83 9.57 -0.82 9.97
C LEU A 83 8.22 -0.69 9.26
N PHE A 84 7.71 -1.77 8.70
CA PHE A 84 6.44 -1.75 7.98
C PHE A 84 5.25 -1.42 8.91
N GLN A 85 5.23 -1.97 10.12
CA GLN A 85 4.21 -1.63 11.13
C GLN A 85 4.27 -0.15 11.50
N ALA A 86 5.46 0.40 11.74
CA ALA A 86 5.64 1.82 11.99
C ALA A 86 5.19 2.68 10.80
N PHE A 87 5.40 2.22 9.57
CA PHE A 87 4.88 2.88 8.38
C PHE A 87 3.35 2.92 8.36
N ILE A 88 2.68 1.79 8.57
CA ILE A 88 1.22 1.72 8.59
C ILE A 88 0.64 2.61 9.70
N ILE A 89 1.22 2.57 10.90
CA ILE A 89 0.69 3.30 12.07
C ILE A 89 0.91 4.82 11.93
N ASN A 90 2.10 5.25 11.50
CA ASN A 90 2.49 6.66 11.58
C ASN A 90 2.26 7.43 10.27
N HIS A 91 2.33 6.77 9.12
CA HIS A 91 2.32 7.43 7.82
C HIS A 91 1.11 7.06 6.96
N THR A 92 0.17 6.29 7.50
CA THR A 92 -1.05 5.95 6.78
C THR A 92 -2.29 6.11 7.63
N LYS A 93 -3.44 6.19 6.96
CA LYS A 93 -4.77 6.13 7.56
C LYS A 93 -5.59 5.08 6.83
N SER A 94 -6.15 4.13 7.57
CA SER A 94 -7.07 3.14 6.99
C SER A 94 -8.39 3.80 6.61
N LEU A 95 -8.78 3.70 5.34
CA LEU A 95 -10.03 4.23 4.81
C LEU A 95 -11.09 3.13 4.62
N PHE A 96 -10.65 1.92 4.29
CA PHE A 96 -11.53 0.78 4.04
C PHE A 96 -10.84 -0.54 4.39
N SER A 97 -11.59 -1.47 4.96
CA SER A 97 -11.19 -2.86 5.15
C SER A 97 -12.38 -3.75 4.81
N GLY A 98 -12.20 -4.70 3.90
CA GLY A 98 -13.25 -5.60 3.45
C GLY A 98 -12.83 -6.45 2.26
N ASP A 99 -13.48 -7.61 2.09
CA ASP A 99 -13.25 -8.56 1.00
C ASP A 99 -11.77 -8.96 0.83
N GLY A 100 -11.03 -9.09 1.94
CA GLY A 100 -9.59 -9.44 1.94
C GLY A 100 -8.67 -8.29 1.51
N HIS A 101 -9.17 -7.07 1.43
CA HIS A 101 -8.40 -5.88 1.03
C HIS A 101 -8.45 -4.82 2.12
N ILE A 102 -7.34 -4.09 2.27
CA ILE A 102 -7.26 -2.89 3.10
C ILE A 102 -6.77 -1.75 2.23
N LEU A 103 -7.48 -0.62 2.26
CA LEU A 103 -7.11 0.61 1.58
C LEU A 103 -6.61 1.62 2.61
N PHE A 104 -5.41 2.11 2.38
CA PHE A 104 -4.74 3.13 3.16
C PHE A 104 -4.57 4.40 2.32
N GLU A 105 -4.81 5.54 2.94
CA GLU A 105 -4.34 6.85 2.50
C GLU A 105 -2.94 7.09 3.07
N LEU A 106 -2.04 7.67 2.28
CA LEU A 106 -0.75 8.13 2.78
C LEU A 106 -0.96 9.49 3.44
N ASN A 107 -0.61 9.60 4.73
CA ASN A 107 -0.65 10.87 5.44
C ASN A 107 0.35 11.83 4.79
N GLY A 108 0.06 13.13 4.74
CA GLY A 108 1.00 14.17 4.32
C GLY A 108 1.86 14.62 5.49
#